data_AF-A0A0G0RG69-F1
#
_entry.id   AF-A0A0G0RG69-F1
#
_cell.length_a   1.000
_cell.length_b   1.000
_cell.length_c   1.000
_cell.angle_alpha   90.00
_cell.angle_beta   90.00
_cell.angle_gamma   90.00
#
_symmetry.space_group_name_H-M   'P 1'
#
loop_
_entity.id
_entity.type
_entity.pdbx_description
1 polymer ?
#
loop_
_entity_poly.entity_id
_entity_poly.type
_entity_poly.pdbx_seq_one_letter_code
_entity_poly.pdbx_strand_id
1 'polypeptide(L)'
;MGGYTDVIAGPLIAAYQLVFGVPPEGLTAWQVADMLLEALDDSEMVPNELARVCIYEITNGLINWPDDATRIEIVSAAERLARVVFTELANIDEVHMNQIAFFHFQALYA
;
A
#
# COMPACT_ATOMS: atom_id res chain seq x y z
N MET A 1 -13.35 -19.46 -18.79
CA MET A 1 -13.05 -18.11 -18.29
C MET A 1 -11.93 -18.27 -17.27
N GLY A 2 -10.71 -17.87 -17.62
CA GLY A 2 -9.60 -17.88 -16.66
C GLY A 2 -9.84 -16.76 -15.67
N GLY A 3 -10.39 -17.10 -14.49
CA GLY A 3 -10.46 -16.15 -13.40
C GLY A 3 -9.03 -15.83 -12.99
N TYR A 4 -8.60 -14.60 -13.24
CA TYR A 4 -7.41 -14.10 -12.58
C TYR A 4 -7.74 -14.13 -11.09
N THR A 5 -7.10 -15.05 -10.35
CA THR A 5 -7.16 -15.06 -8.90
C THR A 5 -6.68 -13.68 -8.46
N ASP A 6 -7.46 -12.99 -7.65
CA ASP A 6 -7.02 -11.72 -7.09
C ASP A 6 -5.87 -12.03 -6.12
N VAL A 7 -4.63 -11.76 -6.55
CA VAL A 7 -3.44 -12.09 -5.78
C VAL A 7 -3.12 -10.91 -4.89
N ILE A 8 -3.32 -11.09 -3.59
CA ILE A 8 -2.90 -10.11 -2.59
C ILE A 8 -1.37 -10.18 -2.47
N ALA A 9 -0.70 -9.04 -2.63
CA ALA A 9 0.75 -8.95 -2.50
C ALA A 9 1.21 -9.38 -1.09
N GLY A 10 2.31 -10.13 -1.00
CA GLY A 10 2.86 -10.62 0.27
C GLY A 10 3.04 -9.55 1.37
N PRO A 11 3.55 -8.34 1.04
CA PRO A 11 3.65 -7.23 2.00
C PRO A 11 2.30 -6.82 2.59
N LEU A 12 1.24 -6.77 1.77
CA LEU A 12 -0.12 -6.44 2.23
C LEU A 12 -0.68 -7.54 3.14
N ILE A 13 -0.42 -8.82 2.84
CA ILE A 13 -0.78 -9.93 3.72
C ILE A 13 -0.08 -9.80 5.07
N ALA A 14 1.23 -9.52 5.07
CA ALA A 14 2.02 -9.39 6.29
C ALA A 14 1.54 -8.22 7.16
N ALA A 15 1.31 -7.04 6.56
CA ALA A 15 0.78 -5.88 7.28
C ALA A 15 -0.62 -6.16 7.83
N TYR A 16 -1.50 -6.78 7.04
CA TYR A 16 -2.85 -7.14 7.48
C TYR A 16 -2.81 -8.07 8.70
N GLN A 17 -1.93 -9.07 8.69
CA GLN A 17 -1.78 -9.99 9.82
C GLN A 17 -1.23 -9.30 11.08
N LEU A 18 -0.37 -8.29 10.94
CA LEU A 18 0.09 -7.50 12.10
C LEU A 18 -1.04 -6.68 12.70
N VAL A 19 -1.86 -6.04 11.87
CA VAL A 19 -2.96 -5.16 12.29
C VAL A 19 -4.13 -5.94 12.88
N PHE A 20 -4.54 -7.04 12.23
CA PHE A 20 -5.78 -7.76 12.54
C PHE A 20 -5.55 -9.13 13.21
N GLY A 21 -4.31 -9.61 13.31
CA GLY A 21 -3.97 -10.88 13.96
C GLY A 21 -4.40 -12.14 13.19
N VAL A 22 -4.96 -12.00 11.98
CA VAL A 22 -5.49 -13.08 11.15
C VAL A 22 -5.15 -12.88 9.68
N PRO A 23 -5.09 -13.94 8.85
CA PRO A 23 -4.95 -13.79 7.40
C PRO A 23 -6.18 -13.10 6.76
N PRO A 24 -6.02 -12.42 5.60
CA PRO A 24 -7.11 -11.77 4.87
C PRO A 24 -7.96 -12.77 4.07
N GLU A 25 -8.55 -13.76 4.75
CA GLU A 25 -9.36 -14.81 4.10
C GLU A 25 -10.66 -14.24 3.52
N GLY A 26 -10.90 -14.54 2.23
CA GLY A 26 -12.11 -14.10 1.53
C GLY A 26 -12.12 -12.63 1.10
N LEU A 27 -11.03 -11.89 1.35
CA LEU A 27 -10.87 -10.51 0.92
C LEU A 27 -10.18 -10.41 -0.44
N THR A 28 -10.52 -9.36 -1.18
CA THR A 28 -9.80 -8.93 -2.39
C THR A 28 -8.60 -8.05 -2.03
N ALA A 29 -7.64 -7.90 -2.95
CA ALA A 29 -6.45 -7.06 -2.75
C ALA A 29 -6.81 -5.60 -2.49
N TRP A 30 -7.85 -5.07 -3.16
CA TRP A 30 -8.31 -3.70 -2.91
C TRP A 30 -8.95 -3.54 -1.53
N GLN A 31 -9.68 -4.54 -1.03
CA GLN A 31 -10.26 -4.52 0.33
C GLN A 31 -9.15 -4.51 1.38
N VAL A 32 -8.12 -5.33 1.18
CA VAL A 32 -6.95 -5.34 2.06
C VAL A 32 -6.22 -4.00 2.02
N ALA A 33 -6.04 -3.40 0.84
CA ALA A 33 -5.44 -2.08 0.70
C ALA A 33 -6.21 -1.00 1.46
N ASP A 34 -7.53 -0.95 1.27
CA ASP A 34 -8.42 0.01 1.95
C ASP A 34 -8.35 -0.12 3.47
N MET A 35 -8.48 -1.35 3.99
CA MET A 35 -8.43 -1.63 5.42
C MET A 35 -7.08 -1.32 6.07
N LEU A 36 -5.99 -1.28 5.30
CA LEU A 36 -4.65 -0.99 5.81
C LEU A 36 -4.33 0.50 5.88
N LEU A 37 -4.99 1.36 5.09
CA LEU A 37 -4.61 2.77 4.94
C LEU A 37 -4.37 3.48 6.28
N GLU A 38 -5.29 3.35 7.23
CA GLU A 38 -5.20 4.02 8.53
C GLU A 38 -4.13 3.44 9.46
N ALA A 39 -3.66 2.22 9.23
CA ALA A 39 -2.65 1.58 10.07
C ALA A 39 -1.22 1.76 9.52
N LEU A 40 -1.08 2.20 8.27
CA LEU A 40 0.23 2.31 7.61
C LEU A 40 1.04 3.53 8.04
N ASP A 41 0.43 4.56 8.65
CA ASP A 41 1.16 5.68 9.25
C ASP A 41 1.53 5.44 10.72
N ASP A 42 0.94 4.44 11.37
CA ASP A 42 1.27 4.06 12.75
C ASP A 42 2.43 3.06 12.79
N SER A 43 3.61 3.56 13.13
CA SER A 43 4.83 2.76 13.28
C SER A 43 4.79 1.73 14.42
N GLU A 44 3.88 1.86 15.38
CA GLU A 44 3.69 0.85 16.44
C GLU A 44 2.89 -0.35 15.91
N MET A 45 2.04 -0.15 14.91
CA MET A 45 1.24 -1.21 14.29
C MET A 45 1.97 -1.87 13.12
N VAL A 46 2.56 -1.06 12.23
CA VAL A 46 3.25 -1.54 11.03
C VAL A 46 4.65 -0.96 10.99
N PRO A 47 5.72 -1.80 11.00
CA PRO A 47 7.09 -1.31 10.86
C PRO A 47 7.24 -0.44 9.61
N ASN A 48 7.92 0.71 9.73
CA ASN A 48 8.01 1.71 8.65
C ASN A 48 8.48 1.11 7.30
N GLU A 49 9.45 0.20 7.30
CA GLU A 49 9.91 -0.47 6.09
C GLU A 49 8.79 -1.25 5.40
N LEU A 50 7.99 -1.99 6.16
CA LEU A 50 6.83 -2.73 5.65
C LEU A 50 5.76 -1.76 5.16
N ALA A 51 5.53 -0.65 5.87
CA ALA A 51 4.58 0.37 5.45
C ALA A 51 4.97 1.01 4.11
N ARG A 52 6.26 1.32 3.91
CA ARG A 52 6.80 1.81 2.63
C ARG A 52 6.52 0.84 1.48
N VAL A 53 6.73 -0.46 1.70
CA VAL A 53 6.44 -1.49 0.68
C VAL A 53 4.95 -1.59 0.42
N CYS A 54 4.10 -1.56 1.44
CA CYS A 54 2.65 -1.61 1.27
C CYS A 54 2.13 -0.42 0.46
N ILE A 55 2.58 0.79 0.75
CA ILE A 55 2.20 2.00 0.00
C ILE A 55 2.62 1.88 -1.47
N TYR A 56 3.83 1.36 -1.74
CA TYR A 56 4.26 1.05 -3.11
C TYR A 56 3.34 0.03 -3.79
N GLU A 57 2.97 -1.08 -3.13
CA GLU A 57 2.06 -2.08 -3.68
C GLU A 57 0.64 -1.51 -3.92
N ILE A 58 0.14 -0.63 -3.05
CA ILE A 58 -1.18 0.00 -3.24
C ILE A 58 -1.18 0.95 -4.43
N THR A 59 -0.11 1.73 -4.60
CA THR A 59 -0.03 2.76 -5.64
C THR A 59 0.40 2.23 -7.01
N ASN A 60 1.26 1.21 -7.03
CA ASN A 60 1.90 0.69 -8.26
C ASN A 60 1.70 -0.82 -8.48
N GLY A 61 1.19 -1.55 -7.47
CA GLY A 61 0.97 -2.99 -7.57
C GLY A 61 -0.21 -3.36 -8.46
N LEU A 62 -0.27 -4.63 -8.84
CA LEU A 62 -1.33 -5.18 -9.68
C LEU A 62 -2.57 -5.52 -8.82
N ILE A 63 -3.32 -4.50 -8.44
CA ILE A 63 -4.60 -4.65 -7.73
C ILE A 63 -5.76 -4.68 -8.73
N ASN A 64 -6.64 -5.68 -8.61
CA ASN A 64 -7.89 -5.70 -9.36
C ASN A 64 -8.92 -4.79 -8.68
N TRP A 65 -9.10 -3.60 -9.24
CA TRP A 65 -10.05 -2.62 -8.72
C TRP A 65 -11.48 -2.92 -9.16
N PRO A 66 -12.49 -2.72 -8.28
CA PRO A 66 -13.89 -2.93 -8.65
C PRO A 66 -14.39 -1.86 -9.63
N ASP A 67 -13.87 -0.64 -9.51
CA ASP A 67 -14.13 0.49 -10.40
C ASP A 67 -13.02 1.55 -10.27
N ASP A 68 -13.01 2.53 -11.18
CA ASP A 68 -12.02 3.61 -11.20
C ASP A 68 -12.17 4.58 -10.01
N ALA A 69 -13.38 4.74 -9.45
CA ALA A 69 -13.61 5.64 -8.33
C ALA A 69 -12.92 5.13 -7.06
N THR A 70 -13.11 3.84 -6.76
CA THR A 70 -12.47 3.11 -5.65
C THR A 70 -10.95 3.13 -5.80
N ARG A 71 -10.45 2.91 -7.02
CA ARG A 71 -9.02 3.03 -7.31
C ARG A 71 -8.48 4.41 -6.97
N ILE A 72 -9.13 5.47 -7.46
CA ILE A 72 -8.69 6.86 -7.24
C ILE A 72 -8.67 7.17 -5.75
N GLU A 73 -9.72 6.81 -5.02
CA GLU A 73 -9.84 7.07 -3.59
C GLU A 73 -8.70 6.44 -2.78
N ILE A 74 -8.48 5.14 -2.96
CA ILE A 74 -7.49 4.37 -2.20
C ILE A 74 -6.06 4.77 -2.60
N VAL A 75 -5.78 4.91 -3.90
CA VAL A 75 -4.45 5.32 -4.39
C VAL A 75 -4.12 6.73 -3.91
N SER A 76 -5.05 7.68 -3.99
CA SER A 76 -4.81 9.04 -3.49
C SER A 76 -4.65 9.09 -1.97
N ALA A 77 -5.30 8.19 -1.22
CA ALA A 77 -5.05 8.06 0.21
C ALA A 77 -3.64 7.53 0.51
N ALA A 78 -3.21 6.48 -0.20
CA ALA A 78 -1.86 5.95 -0.09
C ALA A 78 -0.78 6.97 -0.50
N GLU A 79 -1.02 7.77 -1.53
CA GLU A 79 -0.15 8.88 -1.94
C GLU A 79 -0.01 9.96 -0.85
N ARG A 80 -1.09 10.29 -0.14
CA ARG A 80 -1.03 11.20 1.02
C ARG A 80 -0.21 10.59 2.17
N LEU A 81 -0.44 9.31 2.47
CA LEU A 81 0.29 8.59 3.52
C LEU A 81 1.79 8.47 3.20
N ALA A 82 2.15 8.37 1.92
CA ALA A 82 3.55 8.33 1.50
C ALA A 82 4.35 9.53 2.02
N ARG A 83 3.75 10.71 2.18
CA ARG A 83 4.41 11.90 2.75
C ARG A 83 4.81 11.74 4.21
N VAL A 84 4.10 10.90 4.95
CA VAL A 84 4.36 10.60 6.37
C VAL A 84 5.37 9.48 6.49
N VAL A 85 5.18 8.43 5.69
CA VAL A 85 5.96 7.19 5.78
C VAL A 85 7.33 7.30 5.12
N PHE A 86 7.46 8.07 4.03
CA PHE A 86 8.72 8.36 3.36
C PHE A 86 9.21 9.76 3.77
N THR A 87 10.25 9.82 4.58
CA THR A 87 10.82 11.10 5.05
C THR A 87 11.36 11.94 3.89
N GLU A 88 11.76 11.31 2.79
CA GLU A 88 12.24 11.93 1.56
C GLU A 88 11.12 12.68 0.80
N LEU A 89 9.86 12.29 1.03
CA LEU A 89 8.68 12.85 0.36
C LEU A 89 7.96 13.91 1.21
N ALA A 90 8.37 14.12 2.46
CA ALA A 90 7.66 14.98 3.42
C ALA A 90 7.44 16.43 2.93
N ASN A 91 8.40 16.97 2.17
CA ASN A 91 8.38 18.34 1.66
C ASN A 91 7.76 18.48 0.25
N ILE A 92 7.16 17.42 -0.29
CA ILE A 92 6.49 17.44 -1.59
C ILE A 92 4.99 17.68 -1.36
N ASP A 93 4.44 18.71 -1.99
CA ASP A 93 3.03 19.09 -1.83
C ASP A 93 2.08 18.00 -2.35
N GLU A 94 2.38 17.46 -3.53
CA GLU A 94 1.62 16.39 -4.18
C GLU A 94 2.55 15.25 -4.56
N VAL A 95 2.37 14.12 -3.88
CA VAL A 95 3.14 12.90 -4.11
C VAL A 95 2.38 12.00 -5.06
N HIS A 96 3.08 11.41 -6.02
CA HIS A 96 2.52 10.44 -6.96
C HIS A 96 3.30 9.14 -6.99
N MET A 97 2.65 8.10 -7.53
CA MET A 97 3.19 6.75 -7.74
C MET A 97 4.65 6.71 -8.24
N ASN A 98 5.03 7.57 -9.20
CA ASN A 98 6.39 7.58 -9.77
C ASN A 98 7.47 7.99 -8.74
N GLN A 99 7.16 8.92 -7.84
CA GLN A 99 8.07 9.35 -6.78
C GLN A 99 8.18 8.26 -5.71
N ILE A 100 7.06 7.64 -5.35
CA ILE A 100 7.02 6.50 -4.42
C ILE A 100 7.88 5.35 -4.96
N ALA A 101 7.70 4.99 -6.24
CA ALA A 101 8.49 3.94 -6.90
C ALA A 101 9.99 4.26 -6.90
N PHE A 102 10.38 5.50 -7.20
CA PHE A 102 11.78 5.93 -7.18
C PHE A 102 12.44 5.68 -5.82
N PHE A 103 11.83 6.17 -4.73
CA PHE A 103 12.40 6.02 -3.39
C PHE A 103 12.30 4.59 -2.85
N HIS A 104 11.28 3.83 -3.26
CA HIS A 104 11.19 2.41 -2.93
C HIS A 104 12.37 1.63 -3.54
N PHE A 105 12.67 1.83 -4.83
CA PHE A 105 13.82 1.15 -5.46
C PHE A 105 15.16 1.64 -4.91
N GLN A 106 15.31 2.94 -4.63
CA GLN A 106 16.54 3.45 -4.04
C GLN A 106 16.87 2.74 -2.72
N ALA A 107 15.88 2.49 -1.86
CA ALA A 107 16.07 1.80 -0.59
C ALA A 107 16.47 0.32 -0.75
N LEU A 108 16.05 -0.35 -1.83
CA LEU A 108 16.40 -1.75 -2.09
C LEU A 108 17.82 -1.95 -2.63
N TYR A 109 18.43 -0.89 -3.19
CA TYR A 109 19.75 -0.95 -3.83
C TYR A 109 20.82 -0.08 -3.14
N ALA A 110 20.52 0.47 -1.95
CA ALA A 110 21.44 1.23 -1.12
C ALA A 110 22.16 0.34 -0.10
#